data_AF-A0A3D5SJ78-F1
#
_entry.id   AF-A0A3D5SJ78-F1
#
_cell.length_a   1.000
_cell.length_b   1.000
_cell.length_c   1.000
_cell.angle_alpha   90.00
_cell.angle_beta   90.00
_cell.angle_gamma   90.00
#
_symmetry.space_group_name_H-M   'P 1'
#
loop_
_entity.id
_entity.type
_entity.pdbx_description
1 polymer ?
#
loop_
_entity_poly.entity_id
_entity_poly.type
_entity_poly.pdbx_seq_one_letter_code
_entity_poly.pdbx_strand_id
1 'polypeptide(L)' 'MTYEALFYDGWADVPAYYLIDSIEGETAEDALAKNLDRLVQAARNSLNFSSETVSDLHIKQAIYVLRGNGLVSARS' A
#
# COMPACT_ATOMS: atom_id res chain seq x y z
N MET A 1 9.26 11.80 -8.46
CA MET A 1 8.42 10.94 -9.33
C MET A 1 7.27 10.41 -8.50
N THR A 2 6.10 10.21 -9.11
CA THR A 2 4.92 9.68 -8.40
C THR A 2 4.88 8.16 -8.50
N TYR A 3 4.53 7.53 -7.38
CA TYR A 3 4.37 6.11 -7.23
C TYR A 3 3.03 5.80 -6.59
N GLU A 4 2.44 4.68 -6.94
CA GLU A 4 1.23 4.14 -6.35
C GLU A 4 1.60 3.09 -5.30
N ALA A 5 0.97 3.17 -4.13
CA ALA A 5 1.16 2.22 -3.04
C ALA A 5 -0.03 1.25 -2.99
N LEU A 6 0.28 -0.04 -3.05
CA LEU A 6 -0.68 -1.12 -2.91
C LEU A 6 -0.50 -1.82 -1.56
N PHE A 7 -1.61 -2.23 -0.96
CA PHE A 7 -1.64 -3.17 0.15
C PHE A 7 -2.15 -4.53 -0.33
N TYR A 8 -1.40 -5.59 -0.07
CA TYR A 8 -1.84 -6.97 -0.32
C TYR A 8 -2.57 -7.55 0.88
N ASP A 9 -3.88 -7.72 0.77
CA ASP A 9 -4.67 -8.47 1.74
C ASP A 9 -4.68 -9.94 1.34
N GLY A 10 -3.76 -10.71 1.94
CA GLY A 10 -3.65 -12.16 1.71
C GLY A 10 -4.51 -13.01 2.64
N TRP A 11 -5.21 -12.41 3.61
CA TRP A 11 -5.96 -13.13 4.65
C TRP A 11 -7.47 -13.02 4.48
N ALA A 12 -7.95 -12.12 3.62
CA ALA A 12 -9.35 -12.12 3.21
C ALA A 12 -9.74 -13.43 2.53
N ASP A 13 -11.03 -13.78 2.59
CA ASP A 13 -11.60 -14.97 1.92
C ASP A 13 -11.22 -15.02 0.43
N VAL A 14 -11.06 -13.84 -0.19
CA VAL A 14 -10.51 -13.67 -1.53
C VAL A 14 -9.33 -12.70 -1.45
N PRO A 15 -8.08 -13.16 -1.63
CA PRO A 15 -6.91 -12.29 -1.60
C PRO A 15 -6.99 -11.19 -2.66
N ALA A 16 -6.63 -9.96 -2.28
CA ALA A 16 -6.73 -8.81 -3.16
C ALA A 16 -5.63 -7.77 -2.92
N TYR A 17 -5.33 -6.99 -3.95
CA TYR A 17 -4.51 -5.78 -3.84
C TYR A 17 -5.42 -4.55 -3.77
N TYR A 18 -5.18 -3.68 -2.80
CA TYR A 18 -5.88 -2.42 -2.62
C TYR A 18 -4.94 -1.26 -2.90
N LEU A 19 -5.36 -0.31 -3.74
CA LEU A 19 -4.67 0.97 -3.88
C LEU A 19 -4.97 1.82 -2.65
N ILE A 20 -3.93 2.13 -1.86
CA ILE A 20 -4.09 2.81 -0.57
C ILE A 20 -3.62 4.27 -0.58
N ASP A 21 -2.68 4.63 -1.45
CA ASP A 21 -2.17 6.01 -1.54
C ASP A 21 -1.35 6.25 -2.83
N SER A 22 -1.07 7.52 -3.12
CA SER A 22 -0.06 7.98 -4.07
C SER A 22 1.05 8.73 -3.34
N ILE A 23 2.30 8.33 -3.54
CA ILE A 23 3.48 8.85 -2.86
C ILE A 23 4.49 9.42 -3.85
N GLU A 24 5.39 10.28 -3.36
CA GLU A 24 6.47 10.84 -4.15
C GLU A 24 7.84 10.40 -3.64
N GLY A 25 8.78 10.20 -4.58
CA GLY A 25 10.19 9.96 -4.28
C GLY A 25 11.07 10.02 -5.53
N GLU A 26 12.39 9.92 -5.33
CA GLU A 26 13.36 9.88 -6.42
C GLU A 26 13.42 8.50 -7.08
N THR A 27 13.40 7.45 -6.27
CA THR A 27 13.24 6.03 -6.67
C THR A 27 12.05 5.40 -5.95
N ALA A 28 11.69 4.16 -6.29
CA ALA A 28 10.61 3.44 -5.62
C ALA A 28 10.96 3.16 -4.16
N GLU A 29 12.20 2.77 -3.89
CA GLU A 29 12.74 2.50 -2.56
C GLU A 29 12.78 3.77 -1.71
N ASP A 30 13.21 4.90 -2.30
CA ASP A 30 13.19 6.21 -1.64
C ASP A 30 11.77 6.66 -1.30
N ALA A 31 10.83 6.54 -2.25
CA ALA A 31 9.43 6.87 -2.04
C ALA A 31 8.83 6.02 -0.90
N LEU A 32 9.08 4.71 -0.91
CA LEU A 32 8.63 3.80 0.14
C LEU A 32 9.22 4.18 1.50
N ALA A 33 10.55 4.35 1.59
CA ALA A 33 11.22 4.65 2.85
C ALA A 33 10.74 5.96 3.50
N LYS A 34 10.55 7.02 2.69
CA LYS A 34 10.08 8.33 3.16
C LYS A 34 8.63 8.33 3.64
N ASN A 35 7.79 7.42 3.13
CA ASN A 35 6.35 7.45 3.34
C ASN A 35 5.81 6.22 4.10
N LEU A 36 6.66 5.27 4.52
CA LEU A 36 6.24 3.97 5.06
C LEU A 36 5.24 4.08 6.21
N ASP A 37 5.50 4.93 7.22
CA ASP A 37 4.60 5.06 8.36
C ASP A 37 3.25 5.69 7.97
N ARG A 38 3.24 6.63 7.01
CA ARG A 38 2.02 7.18 6.43
C ARG A 38 1.21 6.09 5.72
N LEU A 39 1.87 5.25 4.94
CA LEU A 39 1.24 4.15 4.21
C LEU A 39 0.64 3.09 5.15
N VAL A 40 1.30 2.81 6.28
CA VAL A 40 0.75 1.92 7.31
C VAL A 40 -0.56 2.47 7.85
N GLN A 41 -0.62 3.77 8.15
CA GLN A 41 -1.86 4.41 8.59
C GLN A 41 -2.93 4.44 7.49
N ALA A 42 -2.54 4.69 6.24
CA ALA A 42 -3.46 4.66 5.10
C ALA A 42 -4.10 3.26 4.91
N ALA A 43 -3.30 2.19 4.98
CA ALA A 43 -3.80 0.82 4.90
C ALA A 43 -4.75 0.51 6.07
N ARG A 44 -4.35 0.87 7.30
CA ARG A 44 -5.17 0.67 8.50
C ARG A 44 -6.54 1.35 8.40
N ASN A 45 -6.56 2.61 7.95
CA ASN A 45 -7.78 3.38 7.78
C ASN A 45 -8.64 2.84 6.63
N SER A 46 -8.04 2.47 5.51
CA SER A 46 -8.76 1.99 4.32
C SER A 46 -9.45 0.65 4.56
N LEU A 47 -8.84 -0.23 5.35
CA LEU A 47 -9.31 -1.60 5.61
C LEU A 47 -9.87 -1.78 7.02
N ASN A 48 -9.97 -0.70 7.80
CA ASN A 48 -10.50 -0.67 9.16
C ASN A 48 -9.85 -1.71 10.11
N PHE A 49 -8.53 -1.87 10.00
CA PHE A 49 -7.80 -2.82 10.85
C PHE A 49 -7.66 -2.31 12.28
N SER A 50 -8.09 -3.11 13.25
CA SER A 50 -7.83 -2.81 14.67
C SER A 50 -6.34 -2.98 14.99
N SER A 51 -5.78 -2.08 15.80
CA SER A 51 -4.37 -2.14 16.25
C SER A 51 -4.06 -3.34 17.14
N GLU A 52 -5.08 -3.95 17.71
CA GLU A 52 -4.95 -5.13 18.58
C GLU A 52 -4.86 -6.44 17.77
N THR A 53 -5.33 -6.44 16.52
CA THR A 53 -5.43 -7.65 15.69
C THR A 53 -4.38 -7.71 14.59
N VAL A 54 -4.09 -6.57 13.97
CA VAL A 54 -3.09 -6.48 12.89
C VAL A 54 -1.97 -5.56 13.34
N SER A 55 -0.76 -6.11 13.44
CA SER A 55 0.44 -5.36 13.83
C SER A 55 0.96 -4.50 12.67
N ASP A 56 1.62 -3.38 12.99
CA ASP A 56 2.23 -2.51 11.98
C ASP A 56 3.31 -3.23 11.17
N LEU A 57 4.04 -4.19 11.78
CA LEU A 57 5.02 -5.00 11.07
C LEU A 57 4.37 -5.82 9.94
N HIS A 58 3.23 -6.43 10.19
CA HIS A 58 2.48 -7.16 9.16
C HIS A 58 2.04 -6.23 8.04
N ILE A 59 1.54 -5.04 8.39
CA ILE A 59 1.14 -4.05 7.38
C ILE A 59 2.33 -3.63 6.53
N LYS A 60 3.48 -3.34 7.15
CA LYS A 60 4.73 -2.96 6.46
C LYS A 60 5.18 -4.02 5.45
N GLN A 61 5.05 -5.30 5.79
CA GLN A 61 5.45 -6.41 4.93
C GLN A 61 4.51 -6.66 3.74
N ALA A 62 3.28 -6.12 3.80
CA ALA A 62 2.25 -6.28 2.77
C ALA A 62 2.12 -5.06 1.85
N ILE A 63 2.95 -4.03 2.03
CA ILE A 63 2.95 -2.82 1.19
C ILE A 63 3.91 -2.99 0.02
N TYR A 64 3.42 -2.66 -1.18
CA TYR A 64 4.18 -2.65 -2.42
C TYR A 64 4.05 -1.29 -3.08
N VAL A 65 5.08 -0.88 -3.82
CA VAL A 65 5.11 0.40 -4.53
C VAL A 65 5.44 0.17 -6.00
N LEU A 66 4.70 0.81 -6.88
CA LEU A 66 4.91 0.77 -8.32
C LEU A 66 4.87 2.20 -8.90
N ARG A 67 5.39 2.39 -10.12
CA ARG A 67 5.32 3.72 -10.78
C ARG A 67 3.86 4.11 -10.99
N GLY A 68 3.51 5.39 -10.80
CA GLY A 68 2.12 5.85 -10.79
C GLY A 68 1.32 5.79 -12.10
N ASN A 69 1.87 5.20 -13.16
CA ASN A 69 1.16 4.84 -14.40
C ASN A 69 1.41 3.36 -14.75
N GLY A 70 1.75 2.54 -13.76
CA GLY A 70 2.05 1.12 -13.94
C GLY A 70 0.80 0.25 -13.99
N LEU A 71 -0.33 0.75 -13.49
CA LEU A 71 -1.62 0.07 -13.56
C LEU A 71 -2.37 0.47 -14.83
N VAL A 72 -2.76 -0.52 -15.62
CA VAL A 72 -3.62 -0.34 -16.79
C VAL A 72 -4.97 -0.95 -16.50
N SER A 73 -6.04 -0.14 -16.63
CA SER A 73 -7.41 -0.60 -16.41
C SER A 73 -7.87 -1.50 -17.56
N ALA A 74 -8.46 -2.65 -17.22
CA ALA A 74 -9.19 -3.49 -18.18
C ALA A 74 -10.61 -2.96 -18.48
N ARG A 75 -11.12 -2.02 -17.66
CA ARG A 75 -12.36 -1.30 -17.94
C ARG A 75 -12.01 -0.15 -18.87
N SER A 76 -12.23 -0.37 -20.18
CA SER A 76 -12.24 0.66 -21.22
C SER A 76 -13.66 1.13 -21.50
#